data_AF-A0A6A5WVJ2-F1
#
_entry.id   AF-A0A6A5WVJ2-F1
#
_cell.length_a   1.000
_cell.length_b   1.000
_cell.length_c   1.000
_cell.angle_alpha   90.00
_cell.angle_beta   90.00
_cell.angle_gamma   90.00
#
_symmetry.space_group_name_H-M   'P 1'
#
loop_
_entity.id
_entity.type
_entity.pdbx_description
1 polymer ?
#
loop_
_entity_poly.entity_id
_entity_poly.type
_entity_poly.pdbx_seq_one_letter_code
_entity_poly.pdbx_strand_id
1 'polypeptide(L)'
;LEIELHLLALAIGIQDAISFPDFHCFASNQTGNTVLFAVGVLLNEADKGKEPLFSVTAIAVSLGCFILGVLITGQTSNYFNIARMRGWLVFSSAVSTALVYVAAALQWRYSSIVGMDTALGRVILGLLAVSSGSQVAVVRGLQITDITTAMATAAYIDIFIDPKLFAKLTENRGRNRRTMFLLMMVLGSFVGAGVGARTNLGIAVLVSAIIKTIVTVMFFFNKEL
;
A
#
# COMPACT_ATOMS: atom_id res chain seq x y z
N LEU A 1 -10.82 7.83 13.52
CA LEU A 1 -10.40 6.56 12.88
C LEU A 1 -10.66 6.54 11.37
N GLU A 2 -11.85 6.90 10.90
CA GLU A 2 -12.15 6.84 9.46
C GLU A 2 -11.23 7.73 8.64
N ILE A 3 -11.01 8.99 9.04
CA ILE A 3 -10.16 9.94 8.31
C ILE A 3 -8.75 9.36 8.15
N GLU A 4 -8.21 8.77 9.22
CA GLU A 4 -6.91 8.12 9.23
C GLU A 4 -6.85 6.99 8.20
N LEU A 5 -7.86 6.12 8.15
CA LEU A 5 -7.91 5.01 7.18
C LEU A 5 -8.04 5.50 5.73
N HIS A 6 -8.78 6.59 5.49
CA HIS A 6 -8.89 7.22 4.16
C HIS A 6 -7.57 7.84 3.72
N LEU A 7 -6.84 8.52 4.61
CA LEU A 7 -5.50 9.05 4.33
C LEU A 7 -4.48 7.92 4.07
N LEU A 8 -4.60 6.80 4.78
CA LEU A 8 -3.79 5.61 4.50
C LEU A 8 -4.08 4.99 3.13
N ALA A 9 -5.34 5.02 2.67
CA ALA A 9 -5.70 4.61 1.31
C ALA A 9 -5.13 5.56 0.25
N LEU A 10 -5.16 6.87 0.51
CA LEU A 10 -4.49 7.89 -0.32
C LEU A 10 -2.98 7.60 -0.44
N ALA A 11 -2.31 7.34 0.68
CA ALA A 11 -0.89 7.03 0.71
C ALA A 11 -0.53 5.74 -0.04
N ILE A 12 -1.37 4.69 0.06
CA ILE A 12 -1.21 3.45 -0.71
C ILE A 12 -1.39 3.71 -2.21
N GLY A 13 -2.41 4.47 -2.61
CA GLY A 13 -2.63 4.82 -4.01
C GLY A 13 -1.42 5.52 -4.63
N ILE A 14 -0.81 6.46 -3.89
CA ILE A 14 0.44 7.13 -4.27
C ILE A 14 1.57 6.10 -4.45
N GLN A 15 1.77 5.25 -3.45
CA GLN A 15 2.88 4.29 -3.41
C GLN A 15 2.83 3.29 -4.57
N ASP A 16 1.65 2.74 -4.89
CA ASP A 16 1.50 1.80 -6.01
C ASP A 16 1.67 2.47 -7.37
N ALA A 17 1.22 3.73 -7.53
CA ALA A 17 1.44 4.49 -8.76
C ALA A 17 2.92 4.84 -9.02
N ILE A 18 3.75 4.86 -7.97
CA ILE A 18 5.19 5.10 -8.06
C ILE A 18 5.96 3.79 -8.26
N SER A 19 5.51 2.71 -7.63
CA SER A 19 6.21 1.42 -7.67
C SER A 19 6.12 0.78 -9.06
N PHE A 20 4.99 0.95 -9.74
CA PHE A 20 4.76 0.27 -11.01
C PHE A 20 5.66 0.78 -12.16
N PRO A 21 5.87 2.09 -12.38
CA PRO A 21 6.78 2.58 -13.42
C PRO A 21 8.22 2.07 -13.28
N ASP A 22 8.78 2.08 -12.06
CA ASP A 22 10.17 1.68 -11.83
C ASP A 22 10.35 0.17 -11.75
N PHE A 23 9.40 -0.53 -11.11
CA PHE A 23 9.56 -1.94 -10.75
C PHE A 23 8.66 -2.89 -11.53
N HIS A 24 7.74 -2.37 -12.34
CA HIS A 24 6.69 -3.14 -13.04
C HIS A 24 5.95 -4.08 -12.08
N CYS A 25 5.83 -3.63 -10.83
CA CYS A 25 5.31 -4.41 -9.71
C CYS A 25 4.70 -3.46 -8.68
N PHE A 26 3.58 -3.88 -8.09
CA PHE A 26 2.92 -3.12 -7.04
C PHE A 26 3.55 -3.42 -5.69
N ALA A 27 3.61 -2.43 -4.79
CA ALA A 27 4.04 -2.64 -3.41
C ALA A 27 2.90 -3.17 -2.53
N SER A 28 1.64 -2.84 -2.85
CA SER A 28 0.47 -3.20 -2.03
C SER A 28 -0.54 -4.11 -2.74
N ASN A 29 -0.69 -4.01 -4.07
CA ASN A 29 -1.68 -4.78 -4.83
C ASN A 29 -1.21 -6.22 -5.15
N GLN A 30 -1.28 -7.09 -4.15
CA GLN A 30 -0.72 -8.44 -4.25
C GLN A 30 -1.52 -9.42 -5.12
N THR A 31 -2.82 -9.19 -5.35
CA THR A 31 -3.60 -10.04 -6.28
C THR A 31 -3.02 -10.01 -7.69
N GLY A 32 -2.67 -8.81 -8.18
CA GLY A 32 -1.98 -8.66 -9.47
C GLY A 32 -0.61 -9.31 -9.47
N ASN A 33 0.20 -9.08 -8.44
CA ASN A 33 1.54 -9.66 -8.31
C ASN A 33 1.53 -11.19 -8.32
N THR A 34 0.56 -11.84 -7.67
CA THR A 34 0.43 -13.31 -7.69
C THR A 34 0.22 -13.85 -9.11
N VAL A 35 -0.63 -13.19 -9.91
CA VAL A 35 -0.86 -13.59 -11.30
C VAL A 35 0.39 -13.31 -12.15
N LEU A 36 0.99 -12.12 -12.01
CA LEU A 36 2.20 -11.75 -12.73
C LEU A 36 3.37 -12.69 -12.41
N PHE A 37 3.50 -13.15 -11.16
CA PHE A 37 4.50 -14.14 -10.78
C PHE A 37 4.34 -15.45 -11.56
N ALA A 38 3.13 -16.01 -11.58
CA ALA A 38 2.86 -17.25 -12.31
C ALA A 38 3.12 -17.11 -13.82
N VAL A 39 2.65 -16.02 -14.41
CA VAL A 39 2.89 -15.72 -15.84
C VAL A 39 4.39 -15.57 -16.11
N GLY A 40 5.12 -14.86 -15.26
CA GLY A 40 6.56 -14.62 -15.44
C GLY A 40 7.41 -15.88 -15.32
N VAL A 41 7.09 -16.76 -14.38
CA VAL A 41 7.78 -18.04 -14.24
C VAL A 41 7.59 -18.91 -15.48
N LEU A 42 6.38 -18.94 -16.06
CA LEU A 42 6.09 -19.80 -17.22
C LEU A 42 6.53 -19.19 -18.56
N LEU A 43 6.42 -17.87 -18.74
CA LEU A 43 6.80 -17.21 -20.00
C LEU A 43 8.31 -16.99 -20.14
N ASN A 44 9.05 -16.74 -19.05
CA ASN A 44 10.51 -16.57 -19.13
C ASN A 44 11.23 -17.85 -19.60
N GLU A 45 10.64 -19.02 -19.39
CA GLU A 45 11.16 -20.29 -19.93
C GLU A 45 10.92 -20.43 -21.44
N ALA A 46 9.84 -19.82 -21.96
CA ALA A 46 9.41 -19.96 -23.36
C ALA A 46 10.02 -18.91 -24.31
N ASP A 47 10.40 -17.73 -23.82
CA ASP A 47 10.75 -16.55 -24.63
C ASP A 47 12.21 -16.09 -24.42
N LYS A 48 13.16 -17.04 -24.39
CA LYS A 48 14.62 -16.82 -24.27
C LYS A 48 15.15 -15.97 -25.44
N GLY A 49 14.94 -14.66 -25.39
CA GLY A 49 15.35 -13.71 -26.44
C GLY A 49 14.62 -12.37 -26.45
N LYS A 50 13.55 -12.20 -25.66
CA LYS A 50 12.87 -10.90 -25.48
C LYS A 50 13.16 -10.31 -24.10
N GLU A 51 13.22 -8.98 -24.04
CA GLU A 51 13.24 -8.24 -22.77
C GLU A 51 12.01 -8.65 -21.92
N PRO A 52 12.19 -9.11 -20.68
CA PRO A 52 11.09 -9.56 -19.84
C PRO A 52 10.19 -8.38 -19.50
N LEU A 53 8.87 -8.56 -19.66
CA LEU A 53 7.87 -7.52 -19.42
C LEU A 53 7.82 -7.08 -17.93
N PHE A 54 8.31 -7.93 -17.03
CA PHE A 54 8.40 -7.70 -15.58
C PHE A 54 9.43 -8.65 -14.95
N SER A 55 10.05 -8.23 -13.84
CA SER A 55 11.00 -9.09 -13.08
C SER A 55 10.27 -10.03 -12.13
N VAL A 56 10.41 -11.34 -12.36
CA VAL A 56 9.91 -12.38 -11.44
C VAL A 56 10.52 -12.23 -10.04
N THR A 57 11.80 -11.85 -9.96
CA THR A 57 12.48 -11.64 -8.69
C THR A 57 11.93 -10.43 -7.95
N ALA A 58 11.68 -9.31 -8.64
CA ALA A 58 11.07 -8.13 -8.02
C ALA A 58 9.66 -8.42 -7.50
N ILE A 59 8.85 -9.16 -8.28
CA ILE A 59 7.51 -9.59 -7.88
C ILE A 59 7.58 -10.51 -6.66
N ALA A 60 8.48 -11.50 -6.65
CA ALA A 60 8.68 -12.40 -5.51
C ALA A 60 9.09 -11.63 -4.25
N VAL A 61 9.97 -10.64 -4.38
CA VAL A 61 10.38 -9.76 -3.28
C VAL A 61 9.18 -8.96 -2.77
N SER A 62 8.40 -8.32 -3.64
CA SER A 62 7.20 -7.58 -3.21
C SER A 62 6.21 -8.50 -2.48
N LEU A 63 5.87 -9.64 -3.07
CA LEU A 63 4.92 -10.58 -2.50
C LEU A 63 5.42 -11.15 -1.15
N GLY A 64 6.67 -11.60 -1.10
CA GLY A 64 7.29 -12.13 0.12
C GLY A 64 7.39 -11.10 1.23
N CYS A 65 7.89 -9.89 0.93
CA CYS A 65 8.00 -8.81 1.90
C CYS A 65 6.63 -8.33 2.39
N PHE A 66 5.62 -8.25 1.53
CA PHE A 66 4.26 -7.94 1.94
C PHE A 66 3.70 -8.99 2.89
N ILE A 67 3.83 -10.28 2.55
CA ILE A 67 3.40 -11.39 3.41
C ILE A 67 4.13 -11.35 4.76
N LEU A 68 5.44 -11.10 4.77
CA LEU A 68 6.22 -10.96 6.00
C LEU A 68 5.74 -9.78 6.84
N GLY A 69 5.46 -8.61 6.24
CA GLY A 69 4.91 -7.45 6.95
C GLY A 69 3.55 -7.77 7.59
N VAL A 70 2.65 -8.41 6.84
CA VAL A 70 1.35 -8.88 7.34
C VAL A 70 1.52 -9.88 8.47
N LEU A 71 2.39 -10.89 8.30
CA LEU A 71 2.58 -11.97 9.26
C LEU A 71 3.17 -11.44 10.57
N ILE A 72 4.25 -10.67 10.51
CA ILE A 72 4.90 -10.13 11.70
C ILE A 72 3.92 -9.22 12.45
N THR A 73 3.35 -8.24 11.77
CA THR A 73 2.46 -7.26 12.42
C THR A 73 1.17 -7.92 12.92
N GLY A 74 0.54 -8.75 12.10
CA GLY A 74 -0.69 -9.45 12.45
C GLY A 74 -0.49 -10.41 13.63
N GLN A 75 0.51 -11.29 13.57
CA GLN A 75 0.72 -12.30 14.61
C GLN A 75 1.23 -11.69 15.92
N THR A 76 2.07 -10.65 15.88
CA THR A 76 2.44 -9.89 17.09
C THR A 76 1.19 -9.30 17.74
N SER A 77 0.30 -8.69 16.96
CA SER A 77 -0.93 -8.10 17.50
C SER A 77 -1.88 -9.12 18.12
N ASN A 78 -1.95 -10.32 17.54
CA ASN A 78 -2.77 -11.44 18.04
C ASN A 78 -2.17 -12.02 19.33
N TYR A 79 -0.87 -12.29 19.33
CA TYR A 79 -0.17 -12.91 20.45
C TYR A 79 -0.30 -12.07 21.73
N PHE A 80 -0.16 -10.75 21.62
CA PHE A 80 -0.30 -9.84 22.75
C PHE A 80 -1.75 -9.31 22.94
N ASN A 81 -2.68 -9.65 22.04
CA ASN A 81 -4.05 -9.13 22.02
C ASN A 81 -4.11 -7.58 22.03
N ILE A 82 -3.24 -6.93 21.26
CA ILE A 82 -3.03 -5.48 21.25
C ILE A 82 -3.48 -4.79 19.95
N ALA A 83 -4.14 -5.51 19.04
CA ALA A 83 -4.50 -5.02 17.71
C ALA A 83 -5.24 -3.68 17.69
N ARG A 84 -6.02 -3.38 18.74
CA ARG A 84 -6.78 -2.13 18.89
C ARG A 84 -6.17 -1.15 19.89
N MET A 85 -5.07 -1.50 20.55
CA MET A 85 -4.42 -0.60 21.49
C MET A 85 -3.77 0.56 20.74
N ARG A 86 -4.04 1.79 21.19
CA ARG A 86 -3.45 3.01 20.62
C ARG A 86 -1.92 2.94 20.52
N GLY A 87 -1.26 2.40 21.55
CA GLY A 87 0.20 2.22 21.53
C GLY A 87 0.68 1.34 20.37
N TRP A 88 -0.04 0.25 20.07
CA TRP A 88 0.26 -0.61 18.93
C TRP A 88 0.04 0.11 17.60
N LEU A 89 -1.09 0.80 17.44
CA LEU A 89 -1.40 1.55 16.21
C LEU A 89 -0.34 2.61 15.91
N VAL A 90 0.07 3.38 16.92
CA VAL A 90 1.11 4.39 16.79
C VAL A 90 2.46 3.74 16.48
N PHE A 91 2.84 2.69 17.21
CA PHE A 91 4.11 2.00 17.01
C PHE A 91 4.22 1.39 15.60
N SER A 92 3.24 0.57 15.20
CA SER A 92 3.23 -0.08 13.88
C SER A 92 3.17 0.95 12.74
N SER A 93 2.43 2.04 12.91
CA SER A 93 2.39 3.13 11.93
C SER A 93 3.71 3.88 11.85
N ALA A 94 4.37 4.16 12.99
CA ALA A 94 5.67 4.81 13.02
C ALA A 94 6.76 3.97 12.35
N VAL A 95 6.82 2.67 12.66
CA VAL A 95 7.75 1.73 12.00
C VAL A 95 7.49 1.66 10.51
N SER A 96 6.23 1.47 10.11
CA SER A 96 5.85 1.41 8.69
C SER A 96 6.18 2.70 7.96
N THR A 97 6.00 3.86 8.60
CA THR A 97 6.34 5.18 8.05
C THR A 97 7.85 5.36 7.90
N ALA A 98 8.64 4.94 8.89
CA ALA A 98 10.10 4.99 8.83
C ALA A 98 10.65 4.19 7.65
N LEU A 99 10.10 3.00 7.37
CA LEU A 99 10.47 2.20 6.19
C LEU A 99 10.22 2.96 4.88
N VAL A 100 9.12 3.72 4.78
CA VAL A 100 8.80 4.52 3.59
C VAL A 100 9.73 5.73 3.46
N TYR A 101 10.14 6.36 4.57
CA TYR A 101 11.17 7.40 4.53
C TYR A 101 12.53 6.87 4.05
N VAL A 102 12.94 5.68 4.52
CA VAL A 102 14.17 5.04 4.04
C VAL A 102 14.07 4.74 2.55
N ALA A 103 12.95 4.18 2.09
CA ALA A 103 12.69 3.94 0.68
C ALA A 103 12.74 5.25 -0.15
N ALA A 104 12.11 6.32 0.33
CA ALA A 104 12.14 7.64 -0.32
C ALA A 104 13.56 8.20 -0.43
N ALA A 105 14.35 8.12 0.64
CA ALA A 105 15.72 8.60 0.68
C ALA A 105 16.64 7.82 -0.28
N LEU A 106 16.50 6.49 -0.31
CA LEU A 106 17.25 5.65 -1.25
C LEU A 106 16.86 5.95 -2.70
N GLN A 107 15.55 6.04 -2.98
CA GLN A 107 15.05 6.36 -4.31
C GLN A 107 15.52 7.73 -4.78
N TRP A 108 15.47 8.75 -3.93
CA TRP A 108 15.94 10.08 -4.24
C TRP A 108 17.44 10.08 -4.54
N ARG A 109 18.25 9.52 -3.62
CA ARG A 109 19.71 9.66 -3.68
C ARG A 109 20.35 8.87 -4.81
N TYR A 110 19.73 7.76 -5.20
CA TYR A 110 20.28 6.78 -6.13
C TYR A 110 19.39 6.54 -7.35
N SER A 111 18.53 7.50 -7.71
CA SER A 111 17.57 7.32 -8.81
C SER A 111 18.18 6.91 -10.14
N SER A 112 19.45 7.22 -10.40
CA SER A 112 20.15 6.84 -11.65
C SER A 112 20.51 5.36 -11.73
N ILE A 113 20.51 4.64 -10.61
CA ILE A 113 20.87 3.21 -10.52
C ILE A 113 19.72 2.35 -9.98
N VAL A 114 18.58 2.95 -9.70
CA VAL A 114 17.36 2.22 -9.37
C VAL A 114 16.67 1.81 -10.67
N GLY A 115 16.28 0.55 -10.73
CA GLY A 115 15.51 0.00 -11.84
C GLY A 115 14.91 -1.35 -11.48
N MET A 116 14.11 -1.87 -12.42
CA MET A 116 13.22 -3.03 -12.24
C MET A 116 13.85 -4.25 -11.57
N ASP A 117 15.09 -4.61 -11.94
CA ASP A 117 15.79 -5.78 -11.39
C ASP A 117 17.13 -5.44 -10.75
N THR A 118 17.29 -4.20 -10.31
CA THR A 118 18.48 -3.78 -9.56
C THR A 118 18.37 -4.26 -8.11
N ALA A 119 19.50 -4.58 -7.47
CA ALA A 119 19.51 -4.97 -6.05
C ALA A 119 18.89 -3.87 -5.18
N LEU A 120 19.19 -2.60 -5.48
CA LEU A 120 18.63 -1.46 -4.75
C LEU A 120 17.12 -1.29 -5.00
N GLY A 121 16.66 -1.46 -6.24
CA GLY A 121 15.23 -1.43 -6.56
C GLY A 121 14.44 -2.49 -5.81
N ARG A 122 14.97 -3.72 -5.70
CA ARG A 122 14.37 -4.79 -4.88
C ARG A 122 14.33 -4.43 -3.40
N VAL A 123 15.37 -3.79 -2.86
CA VAL A 123 15.37 -3.31 -1.46
C VAL A 123 14.29 -2.25 -1.25
N ILE A 124 14.19 -1.25 -2.13
CA ILE A 124 13.18 -0.18 -2.05
C ILE A 124 11.78 -0.79 -2.12
N LEU A 125 11.52 -1.63 -3.12
CA LEU A 125 10.24 -2.33 -3.27
C LEU A 125 9.90 -3.20 -2.07
N GLY A 126 10.89 -3.92 -1.51
CA GLY A 126 10.72 -4.72 -0.30
C GLY A 126 10.34 -3.88 0.92
N LEU A 127 11.01 -2.75 1.16
CA LEU A 127 10.68 -1.83 2.27
C LEU A 127 9.25 -1.29 2.14
N LEU A 128 8.88 -0.88 0.93
CA LEU A 128 7.55 -0.41 0.58
C LEU A 128 6.50 -1.52 0.80
N ALA A 129 6.79 -2.75 0.38
CA ALA A 129 5.91 -3.90 0.53
C ALA A 129 5.72 -4.32 2.00
N VAL A 130 6.79 -4.36 2.81
CA VAL A 130 6.68 -4.61 4.26
C VAL A 130 5.79 -3.54 4.91
N SER A 131 6.03 -2.26 4.61
CA SER A 131 5.24 -1.15 5.15
C SER A 131 3.75 -1.27 4.78
N SER A 132 3.45 -1.59 3.52
CA SER A 132 2.07 -1.79 3.05
C SER A 132 1.41 -3.01 3.70
N GLY A 133 2.12 -4.12 3.82
CA GLY A 133 1.62 -5.34 4.47
C GLY A 133 1.30 -5.11 5.95
N SER A 134 2.23 -4.49 6.69
CA SER A 134 2.03 -4.10 8.08
C SER A 134 0.82 -3.18 8.26
N GLN A 135 0.67 -2.17 7.40
CA GLN A 135 -0.48 -1.28 7.42
C GLN A 135 -1.79 -2.05 7.22
N VAL A 136 -1.86 -2.92 6.21
CA VAL A 136 -3.07 -3.72 5.94
C VAL A 136 -3.41 -4.61 7.13
N ALA A 137 -2.43 -5.23 7.79
CA ALA A 137 -2.65 -6.03 8.99
C ALA A 137 -3.25 -5.19 10.13
N VAL A 138 -2.71 -3.99 10.39
CA VAL A 138 -3.24 -3.05 11.39
C VAL A 138 -4.69 -2.68 11.08
N VAL A 139 -4.97 -2.25 9.86
CA VAL A 139 -6.32 -1.83 9.44
C VAL A 139 -7.33 -2.97 9.57
N ARG A 140 -6.95 -4.19 9.18
CA ARG A 140 -7.83 -5.35 9.34
C ARG A 140 -8.07 -5.70 10.81
N GLY A 141 -7.10 -5.50 11.69
CA GLY A 141 -7.24 -5.66 13.14
C GLY A 141 -8.25 -4.69 13.78
N LEU A 142 -8.49 -3.53 13.17
CA LEU A 142 -9.50 -2.55 13.62
C LEU A 142 -10.94 -2.95 13.28
N GLN A 143 -11.14 -3.96 12.44
CA GLN A 143 -12.45 -4.50 12.05
C GLN A 143 -13.41 -3.49 11.38
N ILE A 144 -12.90 -2.38 10.83
CA ILE A 144 -13.66 -1.54 9.89
C ILE A 144 -13.54 -2.16 8.50
N THR A 145 -14.39 -3.14 8.22
CA THR A 145 -14.31 -3.96 7.00
C THR A 145 -14.53 -3.16 5.72
N ASP A 146 -15.20 -2.02 5.80
CA ASP A 146 -15.48 -1.12 4.67
C ASP A 146 -14.23 -0.42 4.10
N ILE A 147 -13.16 -0.29 4.88
CA ILE A 147 -11.93 0.41 4.48
C ILE A 147 -10.74 -0.53 4.68
N THR A 148 -10.30 -1.16 3.60
CA THR A 148 -9.22 -2.16 3.64
C THR A 148 -7.85 -1.58 3.34
N THR A 149 -7.79 -0.33 2.86
CA THR A 149 -6.60 0.41 2.40
C THR A 149 -5.85 -0.15 1.18
N ALA A 150 -5.99 -1.44 0.84
CA ALA A 150 -5.34 -2.06 -0.33
C ALA A 150 -6.27 -2.88 -1.23
N MET A 151 -7.37 -3.44 -0.71
CA MET A 151 -8.24 -4.36 -1.47
C MET A 151 -9.41 -3.60 -2.10
N ALA A 152 -9.20 -3.04 -3.30
CA ALA A 152 -10.19 -2.22 -4.00
C ALA A 152 -11.36 -3.04 -4.60
N THR A 153 -11.09 -4.23 -5.12
CA THR A 153 -12.08 -5.02 -5.90
C THR A 153 -13.36 -5.29 -5.12
N ALA A 154 -13.24 -5.71 -3.85
CA ALA A 154 -14.40 -5.95 -3.00
C ALA A 154 -15.21 -4.66 -2.80
N ALA A 155 -14.54 -3.52 -2.54
CA ALA A 155 -15.22 -2.24 -2.38
C ALA A 155 -15.94 -1.79 -3.67
N TYR A 156 -15.37 -2.02 -4.86
CA TYR A 156 -16.05 -1.77 -6.13
C TYR A 156 -17.36 -2.57 -6.21
N ILE A 157 -17.27 -3.88 -6.03
CA ILE A 157 -18.44 -4.77 -6.08
C ILE A 157 -19.49 -4.34 -5.05
N ASP A 158 -19.07 -4.18 -3.80
CA ASP A 158 -19.92 -3.87 -2.66
C ASP A 158 -20.63 -2.52 -2.75
N ILE A 159 -20.11 -1.55 -3.51
CA ILE A 159 -20.81 -0.29 -3.79
C ILE A 159 -21.87 -0.51 -4.86
N PHE A 160 -21.51 -1.13 -5.98
CA PHE A 160 -22.39 -1.21 -7.14
C PHE A 160 -23.54 -2.23 -6.98
N ILE A 161 -23.45 -3.15 -6.03
CA ILE A 161 -24.55 -4.05 -5.65
C ILE A 161 -25.33 -3.56 -4.42
N ASP A 162 -24.94 -2.44 -3.79
CA ASP A 162 -25.58 -1.95 -2.57
C ASP A 162 -27.04 -1.55 -2.84
N PRO A 163 -28.04 -2.17 -2.17
CA PRO A 163 -29.46 -1.83 -2.37
C PRO A 163 -29.80 -0.37 -2.05
N LYS A 164 -28.97 0.30 -1.26
CA LYS A 164 -29.05 1.70 -0.83
C LYS A 164 -27.96 2.56 -1.49
N LEU A 165 -27.50 2.19 -2.70
CA LEU A 165 -26.51 2.96 -3.46
C LEU A 165 -26.89 4.45 -3.62
N PHE A 166 -28.15 4.72 -3.97
CA PHE A 166 -28.67 6.07 -4.17
C PHE A 166 -29.34 6.69 -2.94
N ALA A 167 -29.27 6.01 -1.78
CA ALA A 167 -29.80 6.55 -0.53
C ALA A 167 -29.01 7.80 -0.10
N LYS A 168 -29.58 8.60 0.81
CA LYS A 168 -28.89 9.78 1.33
C LYS A 168 -27.60 9.36 2.05
N LEU A 169 -26.60 10.25 2.05
CA LEU A 169 -25.31 10.00 2.72
C LEU A 169 -25.49 9.67 4.23
N THR A 170 -26.56 10.16 4.86
CA THR A 170 -26.85 9.88 6.28
C THR A 170 -27.34 8.46 6.55
N GLU A 171 -27.77 7.71 5.52
CA GLU A 171 -28.49 6.44 5.68
C GLU A 171 -27.62 5.20 5.50
N ASN A 172 -26.44 5.33 4.87
CA ASN A 172 -25.54 4.20 4.63
C ASN A 172 -24.07 4.60 4.80
N ARG A 173 -23.61 4.55 6.06
CA ARG A 173 -22.22 4.87 6.43
C ARG A 173 -21.20 3.90 5.81
N GLY A 174 -21.55 2.62 5.66
CA GLY A 174 -20.67 1.61 5.06
C GLY A 174 -20.39 1.88 3.58
N ARG A 175 -21.43 2.16 2.79
CA ARG A 175 -21.29 2.57 1.38
C ARG A 175 -20.46 3.84 1.24
N ASN A 176 -20.66 4.84 2.11
CA ASN A 176 -19.87 6.08 2.06
C ASN A 176 -18.39 5.81 2.33
N ARG A 177 -18.07 4.98 3.32
CA ARG A 177 -16.69 4.57 3.62
C ARG A 177 -16.02 3.88 2.43
N ARG A 178 -16.71 2.93 1.79
CA ARG A 178 -16.18 2.24 0.59
C ARG A 178 -15.97 3.21 -0.57
N THR A 179 -16.93 4.11 -0.79
CA THR A 179 -16.85 5.13 -1.85
C THR A 179 -15.67 6.06 -1.63
N MET A 180 -15.54 6.61 -0.42
CA MET A 180 -14.42 7.49 -0.08
C MET A 180 -13.08 6.75 -0.08
N PHE A 181 -13.05 5.49 0.34
CA PHE A 181 -11.87 4.63 0.22
C PHE A 181 -11.37 4.52 -1.23
N LEU A 182 -12.27 4.21 -2.18
CA LEU A 182 -11.91 4.14 -3.60
C LEU A 182 -11.49 5.50 -4.16
N LEU A 183 -12.22 6.57 -3.82
CA LEU A 183 -11.89 7.93 -4.26
C LEU A 183 -10.50 8.36 -3.77
N MET A 184 -10.17 8.07 -2.51
CA MET A 184 -8.85 8.39 -1.94
C MET A 184 -7.75 7.57 -2.59
N MET A 185 -7.99 6.28 -2.85
CA MET A 185 -7.01 5.45 -3.57
C MET A 185 -6.75 5.99 -4.98
N VAL A 186 -7.80 6.30 -5.74
CA VAL A 186 -7.70 6.87 -7.10
C VAL A 186 -7.00 8.22 -7.08
N LEU A 187 -7.41 9.13 -6.20
CA LEU A 187 -6.77 10.42 -6.01
C LEU A 187 -5.28 10.26 -5.69
N GLY A 188 -4.96 9.32 -4.80
CA GLY A 188 -3.59 8.99 -4.42
C GLY A 188 -2.78 8.54 -5.63
N SER A 189 -3.32 7.65 -6.45
CA SER A 189 -2.65 7.20 -7.66
C SER A 189 -2.39 8.33 -8.65
N PHE A 190 -3.34 9.25 -8.85
CA PHE A 190 -3.11 10.44 -9.67
C PHE A 190 -2.06 11.38 -9.10
N VAL A 191 -2.04 11.58 -7.77
CA VAL A 191 -1.01 12.39 -7.10
C VAL A 191 0.36 11.73 -7.26
N GLY A 192 0.48 10.43 -6.99
CA GLY A 192 1.74 9.69 -7.12
C GLY A 192 2.27 9.71 -8.56
N ALA A 193 1.43 9.40 -9.53
CA ALA A 193 1.78 9.44 -10.95
C ALA A 193 2.13 10.87 -11.42
N GLY A 194 1.35 11.88 -11.02
CA GLY A 194 1.56 13.27 -11.43
C GLY A 194 2.84 13.88 -10.84
N VAL A 195 3.11 13.64 -9.55
CA VAL A 195 4.35 14.07 -8.90
C VAL A 195 5.54 13.31 -9.49
N GLY A 196 5.43 11.99 -9.63
CA GLY A 196 6.48 11.15 -10.22
C GLY A 196 6.82 11.52 -11.66
N ALA A 197 5.83 11.90 -12.48
CA ALA A 197 6.06 12.30 -13.86
C ALA A 197 6.74 13.67 -14.01
N ARG A 198 6.60 14.57 -13.03
CA ARG A 198 7.16 15.93 -13.06
C ARG A 198 8.43 16.10 -12.24
N THR A 199 8.74 15.12 -11.39
CA THR A 199 9.83 15.20 -10.41
C THR A 199 10.55 13.85 -10.28
N ASN A 200 11.33 13.67 -9.23
CA ASN A 200 11.96 12.38 -8.92
C ASN A 200 10.94 11.48 -8.19
N LEU A 201 10.91 10.18 -8.53
CA LEU A 201 10.01 9.22 -7.88
C LEU A 201 10.21 9.14 -6.36
N GLY A 202 11.42 9.41 -5.85
CA GLY A 202 11.69 9.55 -4.42
C GLY A 202 10.94 10.70 -3.74
N ILE A 203 10.69 11.81 -4.45
CA ILE A 203 9.84 12.90 -3.95
C ILE A 203 8.39 12.42 -3.84
N ALA A 204 7.91 11.66 -4.82
CA ALA A 204 6.56 11.10 -4.76
C ALA A 204 6.41 10.10 -3.60
N VAL A 205 7.44 9.27 -3.32
CA VAL A 205 7.44 8.36 -2.15
C VAL A 205 7.46 9.18 -0.85
N LEU A 206 8.20 10.29 -0.81
CA LEU A 206 8.23 11.21 0.33
C LEU A 206 6.84 11.80 0.63
N VAL A 207 6.04 12.14 -0.39
CA VAL A 207 4.65 12.60 -0.19
C VAL A 207 3.82 11.53 0.53
N SER A 208 3.95 10.26 0.14
CA SER A 208 3.30 9.14 0.85
C SER A 208 3.79 9.03 2.30
N ALA A 209 5.10 9.17 2.55
CA ALA A 209 5.67 9.15 3.90
C ALA A 209 5.13 10.28 4.80
N ILE A 210 4.96 11.49 4.25
CA ILE A 210 4.39 12.63 4.97
C ILE A 210 2.95 12.36 5.36
N ILE A 211 2.12 11.83 4.45
CA ILE A 211 0.73 11.46 4.75
C ILE A 211 0.68 10.40 5.85
N LYS A 212 1.52 9.37 5.78
CA LYS A 212 1.62 8.34 6.84
C LYS A 212 2.09 8.91 8.17
N THR A 213 2.96 9.93 8.16
CA THR A 213 3.38 10.66 9.37
C THR A 213 2.21 11.38 10.00
N ILE A 214 1.42 12.11 9.20
CA ILE A 214 0.20 12.79 9.66
C ILE A 214 -0.74 11.76 10.31
N VAL A 215 -0.98 10.62 9.66
CA VAL A 215 -1.80 9.55 10.23
C VAL A 215 -1.24 9.01 11.54
N THR A 216 0.08 8.80 11.64
CA THR A 216 0.73 8.33 12.87
C THR A 216 0.50 9.32 14.03
N VAL A 217 0.61 10.62 13.75
CA VAL A 217 0.31 11.69 14.71
C VAL A 217 -1.18 11.70 15.06
N MET A 218 -2.08 11.50 14.08
CA MET A 218 -3.51 11.41 14.34
C MET A 218 -3.87 10.22 15.23
N PHE A 219 -3.32 9.02 14.99
CA PHE A 219 -3.49 7.89 15.91
C PHE A 219 -2.97 8.22 17.31
N PHE A 220 -1.90 9.01 17.42
CA PHE A 220 -1.40 9.47 18.70
C PHE A 220 -2.35 10.45 19.39
N PHE A 221 -3.25 11.18 18.72
CA PHE A 221 -4.19 12.11 19.39
C PHE A 221 -5.65 11.67 19.37
N ASN A 222 -5.98 10.60 18.63
CA ASN A 222 -7.35 10.17 18.48
C ASN A 222 -7.91 9.65 19.81
N LYS A 223 -9.04 10.25 20.22
CA LYS A 223 -9.76 9.97 21.47
C LYS A 223 -10.73 8.79 21.34
N GLU A 224 -11.05 8.36 20.12
CA GLU A 224 -11.97 7.26 19.81
C GLU A 224 -11.25 5.90 19.68
N LEU A 225 -10.04 5.78 20.24
CA LEU A 225 -9.20 4.57 20.24
C LEU A 225 -9.22 3.85 21.58
#